data_AF-A0A165YLL7-F1
#
_entry.id   AF-A0A165YLL7-F1
#
_cell.length_a   1.000
_cell.length_b   1.000
_cell.length_c   1.000
_cell.angle_alpha   90.00
_cell.angle_beta   90.00
_cell.angle_gamma   90.00
#
_symmetry.space_group_name_H-M   'P 1'
#
loop_
_entity.id
_entity.type
_entity.pdbx_description
1 polymer ?
#
loop_
_entity_poly.entity_id
_entity_poly.type
_entity_poly.pdbx_seq_one_letter_code
_entity_poly.pdbx_strand_id
1 'polypeptide(L)'
;MRWTFVAMIMLEIGLYFLLKNFDLFFNMNMNTLPFFFIMFGIAFMVQAKAEKDDQAIVPAVLLLGLGIHFLWGKSFPFWPDDLTAMIWIIALAFIIRSAQAKSGFAQGFILLLIGSFLYYFPSALTSFIQKSVSNWQAFWPILFVIAGLYLLFFRKK
;
A
#
# COMPACT_ATOMS: atom_id res chain seq x y z
N MET A 1 8.91 -20.77 7.82
CA MET A 1 9.47 -19.44 8.11
C MET A 1 10.97 -19.61 8.26
N ARG A 2 11.77 -19.21 7.26
CA ARG A 2 13.23 -19.43 7.28
C ARG A 2 13.89 -18.26 8.01
N TRP A 3 14.88 -18.57 8.86
CA TRP A 3 15.56 -17.66 9.79
C TRP A 3 16.13 -16.37 9.16
N THR A 4 16.31 -16.38 7.85
CA THR A 4 16.71 -15.26 6.99
C THR A 4 15.79 -14.04 7.09
N PHE A 5 14.47 -14.23 7.13
CA PHE A 5 13.53 -13.11 7.28
C PHE A 5 13.64 -12.43 8.64
N VAL A 6 13.73 -13.24 9.71
CA VAL A 6 13.91 -12.73 11.09
C VAL A 6 15.25 -12.02 11.23
N ALA A 7 16.32 -12.57 10.66
CA ALA A 7 17.64 -11.93 10.65
C ALA A 7 17.63 -10.59 9.90
N MET A 8 16.92 -10.49 8.76
CA MET A 8 16.78 -9.22 8.04
C MET A 8 16.00 -8.19 8.83
N ILE A 9 14.88 -8.56 9.46
CA ILE A 9 14.14 -7.64 10.35
C ILE A 9 15.03 -7.16 11.50
N MET A 10 15.79 -8.05 12.13
CA MET A 10 16.70 -7.66 13.22
C MET A 10 17.81 -6.73 12.73
N LEU A 11 18.37 -7.00 11.55
CA LEU A 11 19.39 -6.15 10.92
C LEU A 11 18.83 -4.76 10.59
N GLU A 12 17.61 -4.70 10.06
CA GLU A 12 16.89 -3.46 9.79
C GLU A 12 16.62 -2.66 11.05
N ILE A 13 16.06 -3.29 12.09
CA ILE A 13 15.84 -2.64 13.39
C ILE A 13 17.16 -2.12 13.97
N GLY A 14 18.23 -2.92 13.90
CA GLY A 14 19.57 -2.54 14.35
C GLY A 14 20.13 -1.34 13.60
N LEU A 15 20.04 -1.35 12.25
CA LEU A 15 20.44 -0.23 11.40
C LEU A 15 19.65 1.04 11.74
N TYR A 16 18.33 0.95 11.91
CA TYR A 16 17.50 2.10 12.29
C TYR A 16 17.99 2.76 13.59
N PHE A 17 18.22 1.96 14.64
CA PHE A 17 18.72 2.49 15.92
C PHE A 17 20.15 3.03 15.81
N LEU A 18 21.01 2.39 14.99
CA LEU A 18 22.35 2.88 14.71
C LEU A 18 22.29 4.27 14.06
N LEU A 19 21.53 4.41 12.96
CA LEU A 19 21.36 5.67 12.23
C LEU A 19 20.74 6.77 13.10
N LYS A 20 19.84 6.40 14.02
CA LYS A 20 19.27 7.32 15.01
C LYS A 20 20.31 7.80 16.02
N ASN A 21 21.14 6.91 16.53
CA ASN A 21 22.14 7.25 17.56
C ASN A 21 23.29 8.12 17.03
N PHE A 22 23.62 8.02 15.75
CA PHE A 22 24.69 8.83 15.14
C PHE A 22 24.19 10.15 14.52
N ASP A 23 22.91 10.51 14.66
CA ASP A 23 22.29 11.71 14.06
C ASP A 23 22.51 11.86 12.54
N LEU A 24 22.88 10.76 11.85
CA LEU A 24 23.30 10.82 10.45
C LEU A 24 22.17 11.18 9.48
N PHE A 25 20.91 11.06 9.90
CA PHE A 25 19.74 11.25 9.02
C PHE A 25 18.55 11.99 9.66
N PHE A 26 18.52 12.15 10.99
CA PHE A 26 17.32 12.59 11.72
C PHE A 26 17.16 14.11 11.88
N ASN A 27 18.14 14.91 11.43
CA ASN A 27 17.96 16.36 11.27
C ASN A 27 17.07 16.72 10.07
N MET A 28 16.87 15.79 9.14
CA MET A 28 15.80 15.88 8.16
C MET A 28 14.53 15.38 8.84
N ASN A 29 13.45 16.14 8.78
CA ASN A 29 12.15 15.88 9.39
C ASN A 29 11.45 14.64 8.77
N MET A 30 12.16 13.51 8.72
CA MET A 30 11.75 12.29 8.07
C MET A 30 10.71 11.60 8.93
N ASN A 31 9.49 11.49 8.39
CA ASN A 31 8.50 10.63 8.98
C ASN A 31 9.09 9.21 9.10
N THR A 32 9.05 8.65 10.31
CA THR A 32 9.63 7.33 10.61
C THR A 32 8.89 6.21 9.88
N LEU A 33 7.58 6.35 9.66
CA LEU A 33 6.74 5.34 9.04
C LEU A 33 7.10 5.02 7.57
N PRO A 34 7.26 6.01 6.66
CA PRO A 34 7.76 5.76 5.31
C PRO A 34 9.10 5.03 5.26
N PHE A 35 10.02 5.36 6.18
CA PHE A 35 11.31 4.71 6.26
C PHE A 35 11.17 3.21 6.59
N PHE A 36 10.32 2.87 7.56
CA PHE A 36 10.02 1.46 7.86
C PHE A 36 9.41 0.72 6.67
N PHE A 37 8.51 1.35 5.90
CA PHE A 37 7.98 0.73 4.69
C PHE A 37 9.08 0.45 3.66
N ILE A 38 10.02 1.36 3.47
CA ILE A 38 11.15 1.13 2.56
C ILE A 38 12.00 -0.04 3.06
N MET A 39 12.38 -0.04 4.34
CA MET A 39 13.21 -1.09 4.94
C MET A 39 12.56 -2.46 4.79
N PHE A 40 11.34 -2.64 5.32
CA PHE A 40 10.66 -3.94 5.23
C PHE A 40 10.42 -4.37 3.79
N GLY A 41 10.15 -3.42 2.88
CA GLY A 41 10.05 -3.69 1.46
C GLY A 41 11.36 -4.24 0.85
N ILE A 42 12.53 -3.74 1.29
CA ILE A 42 13.85 -4.28 0.92
C ILE A 42 14.02 -5.70 1.47
N ALA A 43 13.72 -5.97 2.74
CA ALA A 43 13.77 -7.33 3.29
C ALA A 43 12.94 -8.32 2.46
N PHE A 44 11.69 -7.98 2.14
CA PHE A 44 10.85 -8.85 1.32
C PHE A 44 11.37 -9.00 -0.11
N MET A 45 11.98 -7.96 -0.69
CA MET A 45 12.60 -8.04 -2.03
C MET A 45 13.80 -8.99 -2.02
N VAL A 46 14.65 -8.91 -1.00
CA VAL A 46 15.78 -9.82 -0.81
C VAL A 46 15.27 -11.23 -0.58
N GLN A 47 14.24 -11.42 0.25
CA GLN A 47 13.61 -12.73 0.47
C GLN A 47 13.10 -13.33 -0.84
N ALA A 48 12.37 -12.55 -1.64
CA ALA A 48 11.84 -12.99 -2.93
C ALA A 48 12.95 -13.50 -3.86
N LYS A 49 14.07 -12.78 -3.97
CA LYS A 49 15.19 -13.14 -4.84
C LYS A 49 16.07 -14.26 -4.28
N ALA A 50 16.47 -14.17 -3.01
CA ALA A 50 17.42 -15.09 -2.39
C ALA A 50 16.78 -16.46 -2.09
N GLU A 51 15.50 -16.47 -1.72
CA GLU A 51 14.79 -17.71 -1.38
C GLU A 51 13.91 -18.23 -2.52
N LYS A 52 13.84 -17.49 -3.64
CA LYS A 52 12.91 -17.76 -4.77
C LYS A 52 11.45 -17.85 -4.28
N ASP A 53 11.11 -16.99 -3.32
CA ASP A 53 9.77 -16.89 -2.76
C ASP A 53 8.96 -15.82 -3.51
N ASP A 54 8.28 -16.24 -4.58
CA ASP A 54 7.46 -15.35 -5.39
C ASP A 54 6.32 -14.67 -4.60
N GLN A 55 5.91 -15.25 -3.46
CA GLN A 55 4.88 -14.64 -2.61
C GLN A 55 5.39 -13.39 -1.89
N ALA A 56 6.70 -13.27 -1.68
CA ALA A 56 7.32 -12.11 -1.04
C ALA A 56 7.41 -10.88 -1.98
N ILE A 57 7.23 -11.05 -3.29
CA ILE A 57 7.30 -9.95 -4.27
C ILE A 57 6.20 -8.91 -4.04
N VAL A 58 4.97 -9.35 -3.78
CA VAL A 58 3.83 -8.44 -3.58
C VAL A 58 4.03 -7.55 -2.36
N PRO A 59 4.28 -8.09 -1.15
CA PRO A 59 4.55 -7.24 0.01
C PRO A 59 5.81 -6.38 -0.20
N ALA A 60 6.85 -6.87 -0.89
CA ALA A 60 8.02 -6.06 -1.23
C ALA A 60 7.67 -4.80 -2.03
N VAL A 61 6.97 -4.96 -3.15
CA VAL A 61 6.61 -3.85 -4.04
C VAL A 61 5.61 -2.90 -3.38
N LEU A 62 4.63 -3.44 -2.64
CA LEU A 62 3.66 -2.62 -1.91
C LEU A 62 4.35 -1.72 -0.88
N LEU A 63 5.21 -2.30 -0.02
CA LEU A 63 5.89 -1.56 1.03
C LEU A 63 6.89 -0.55 0.46
N LEU A 64 7.69 -0.93 -0.54
CA LEU A 64 8.58 0.01 -1.23
C LEU A 64 7.81 1.15 -1.88
N GLY A 65 6.75 0.85 -2.61
CA GLY A 65 5.92 1.85 -3.28
C GLY A 65 5.27 2.82 -2.30
N LEU A 66 4.71 2.30 -1.20
CA LEU A 66 4.14 3.10 -0.10
C LEU A 66 5.18 4.01 0.53
N GLY A 67 6.36 3.47 0.85
CA GLY A 67 7.47 4.22 1.41
C GLY A 67 7.92 5.36 0.50
N ILE A 68 8.09 5.09 -0.79
CA ILE A 68 8.45 6.10 -1.81
C ILE A 68 7.34 7.15 -1.95
N HIS A 69 6.07 6.73 -2.03
CA HIS A 69 4.95 7.65 -2.16
C HIS A 69 4.85 8.61 -0.97
N PHE A 70 5.00 8.12 0.27
CA PHE A 70 4.90 8.99 1.44
C PHE A 70 6.17 9.82 1.70
N LEU A 71 7.36 9.32 1.32
CA LEU A 71 8.61 10.04 1.52
C LEU A 71 8.85 11.10 0.46
N TRP A 72 8.54 10.80 -0.81
CA TRP A 72 8.88 11.63 -1.95
C TRP A 72 7.71 11.99 -2.87
N GLY A 73 6.53 11.39 -2.70
CA GLY A 73 5.40 11.65 -3.60
C GLY A 73 5.00 13.12 -3.66
N LYS A 74 5.05 13.82 -2.52
CA LYS A 74 4.77 15.27 -2.46
C LYS A 74 5.86 16.15 -3.05
N SER A 75 7.05 15.61 -3.29
CA SER A 75 8.17 16.33 -3.90
C SER A 75 8.05 16.41 -5.43
N PHE A 76 7.19 15.59 -6.04
CA PHE A 76 7.05 15.49 -7.49
C PHE A 76 5.65 15.96 -7.95
N PRO A 77 5.55 17.05 -8.73
CA PRO A 77 4.24 17.57 -9.20
C PRO A 77 3.46 16.61 -10.09
N PHE A 78 4.15 15.68 -10.76
CA PHE A 78 3.55 14.67 -11.64
C PHE A 78 3.17 13.39 -10.91
N TRP A 79 3.49 13.28 -9.61
CA TRP A 79 3.18 12.07 -8.87
C TRP A 79 1.68 12.05 -8.52
N PRO A 80 1.00 10.90 -8.70
CA PRO A 80 -0.43 10.78 -8.41
C PRO A 80 -0.78 11.08 -6.95
N ASP A 81 -2.05 11.42 -6.74
CA ASP A 81 -2.67 11.47 -5.42
C ASP A 81 -2.67 10.11 -4.72
N ASP A 82 -2.96 10.10 -3.42
CA ASP A 82 -2.83 8.91 -2.57
C ASP A 82 -3.59 7.69 -3.13
N LEU A 83 -4.83 7.89 -3.59
CA LEU A 83 -5.65 6.80 -4.14
C LEU A 83 -5.08 6.27 -5.46
N THR A 84 -4.74 7.16 -6.38
CA THR A 84 -4.23 6.76 -7.70
C THR A 84 -2.85 6.11 -7.57
N ALA A 85 -2.01 6.63 -6.68
CA ALA A 85 -0.71 6.07 -6.35
C ALA A 85 -0.84 4.65 -5.78
N MET A 86 -1.77 4.43 -4.84
CA MET A 86 -2.06 3.08 -4.32
C MET A 86 -2.43 2.11 -5.42
N ILE A 87 -3.32 2.51 -6.34
CA ILE A 87 -3.73 1.66 -7.46
C ILE A 87 -2.54 1.33 -8.37
N TRP A 88 -1.68 2.30 -8.67
CA TRP A 88 -0.45 2.07 -9.44
C TRP A 88 0.53 1.14 -8.73
N ILE A 89 0.74 1.32 -7.43
CA ILE A 89 1.64 0.49 -6.63
C ILE A 89 1.14 -0.97 -6.60
N ILE A 90 -0.17 -1.17 -6.42
CA ILE A 90 -0.79 -2.51 -6.47
C ILE A 90 -0.66 -3.10 -7.88
N ALA A 91 -0.94 -2.31 -8.92
CA ALA A 91 -0.78 -2.73 -10.32
C ALA A 91 0.65 -3.22 -10.60
N LEU A 92 1.65 -2.44 -10.20
CA LEU A 92 3.07 -2.79 -10.32
C LEU A 92 3.40 -4.06 -9.53
N ALA A 93 2.87 -4.23 -8.31
CA ALA A 93 3.09 -5.44 -7.52
C ALA A 93 2.60 -6.70 -8.27
N PHE A 94 1.43 -6.65 -8.89
CA PHE A 94 0.89 -7.76 -9.69
C PHE A 94 1.68 -7.98 -10.99
N ILE A 95 2.07 -6.92 -11.70
CA ILE A 95 2.85 -7.03 -12.94
C ILE A 95 4.23 -7.63 -12.64
N ILE A 96 4.94 -7.12 -11.64
CA ILE A 96 6.28 -7.61 -11.28
C ILE A 96 6.20 -9.05 -10.79
N ARG A 97 5.19 -9.41 -9.98
CA ARG A 97 4.97 -10.80 -9.57
C ARG A 97 4.69 -11.70 -10.78
N SER A 98 3.93 -11.22 -11.75
CA SER A 98 3.57 -12.03 -12.92
C SER A 98 4.77 -12.44 -13.78
N ALA A 99 5.87 -11.67 -13.74
CA ALA A 99 7.11 -12.04 -14.39
C ALA A 99 7.77 -13.30 -13.79
N GLN A 100 7.51 -13.60 -12.51
CA GLN A 100 8.08 -14.77 -11.80
C GLN A 100 7.05 -15.90 -11.69
N ALA A 101 5.82 -15.59 -11.26
CA ALA A 101 4.75 -16.56 -11.00
C ALA A 101 3.88 -16.91 -12.23
N LYS A 102 4.16 -16.34 -13.41
CA LYS A 102 3.42 -16.50 -14.69
C LYS A 102 1.89 -16.26 -14.61
N SER A 103 1.43 -15.59 -13.57
CA SER A 103 0.02 -15.29 -13.31
C SER A 103 -0.11 -13.92 -12.65
N GLY A 104 -1.23 -13.23 -12.86
CA GLY A 104 -1.47 -11.90 -12.28
C GLY A 104 -1.24 -10.71 -13.22
N PHE A 105 -0.72 -10.94 -14.44
CA PHE A 105 -0.46 -9.86 -15.39
C PHE A 105 -1.75 -9.13 -15.79
N ALA A 106 -2.81 -9.88 -16.13
CA ALA A 106 -4.08 -9.31 -16.54
C ALA A 106 -4.67 -8.40 -15.44
N GLN A 107 -4.65 -8.87 -14.19
CA GLN A 107 -5.11 -8.11 -13.02
C GLN A 107 -4.29 -6.83 -12.85
N GLY A 108 -2.96 -6.94 -12.87
CA GLY A 108 -2.08 -5.78 -12.75
C GLY A 108 -2.24 -4.78 -13.89
N PHE A 109 -2.40 -5.26 -15.12
CA PHE A 109 -2.61 -4.41 -16.29
C PHE A 109 -3.96 -3.67 -16.25
N ILE A 110 -5.04 -4.36 -15.87
CA ILE A 110 -6.35 -3.72 -15.69
C ILE A 110 -6.28 -2.65 -14.61
N LEU A 111 -5.63 -2.93 -13.48
CA LEU A 111 -5.43 -1.94 -12.42
C LEU A 111 -4.59 -0.75 -12.89
N LEU A 112 -3.56 -0.99 -13.70
CA LEU A 112 -2.75 0.08 -14.28
C LEU A 112 -3.57 0.99 -15.20
N LEU A 113 -4.45 0.40 -16.02
CA LEU A 113 -5.37 1.16 -16.88
C LEU A 113 -6.35 1.98 -16.04
N ILE A 114 -6.93 1.40 -14.99
CA ILE A 114 -7.84 2.09 -14.07
C ILE A 114 -7.12 3.26 -13.40
N GLY A 115 -5.93 3.03 -12.82
CA GLY A 115 -5.17 4.10 -12.18
C GLY A 115 -4.75 5.18 -13.17
N SER A 116 -4.36 4.81 -14.39
CA SER A 116 -4.03 5.79 -15.43
C SER A 116 -5.24 6.63 -15.81
N PHE A 117 -6.41 6.00 -15.94
CA PHE A 117 -7.66 6.72 -16.18
C PHE A 117 -7.97 7.70 -15.05
N LEU A 118 -7.82 7.30 -13.78
CA LEU A 118 -8.03 8.18 -12.63
C LEU A 118 -7.05 9.35 -12.59
N TYR A 119 -5.78 9.11 -12.95
CA TYR A 119 -4.76 10.15 -13.03
C TYR A 119 -5.11 11.25 -14.04
N TYR A 120 -5.60 10.87 -15.23
CA TYR A 120 -5.96 11.82 -16.28
C TYR A 120 -7.37 12.41 -16.13
N PHE A 121 -8.29 11.70 -15.47
CA PHE A 121 -9.69 12.10 -15.29
C PHE A 121 -10.10 12.14 -13.80
N PRO A 122 -9.43 12.93 -12.95
CA PRO A 122 -9.71 12.95 -11.51
C PRO A 122 -11.12 13.43 -11.18
N SER A 123 -11.71 14.27 -12.05
CA SER A 123 -13.09 14.76 -11.93
C SER A 123 -14.16 13.70 -12.24
N ALA A 124 -13.82 12.64 -13.00
CA ALA A 124 -14.76 11.57 -13.31
C ALA A 124 -15.12 10.77 -12.06
N LEU A 125 -14.13 10.53 -11.19
CA LEU A 125 -14.35 9.83 -9.93
C LEU A 125 -15.11 10.71 -8.93
N THR A 126 -14.73 11.97 -8.76
CA THR A 126 -15.42 12.87 -7.82
C THR A 126 -16.85 13.15 -8.22
N SER A 127 -17.14 13.30 -9.51
CA SER A 127 -18.52 13.48 -10.00
C SER A 127 -19.37 12.21 -9.91
N PHE A 128 -18.79 11.03 -10.16
CA PHE A 128 -19.45 9.75 -9.94
C PHE A 128 -19.75 9.53 -8.46
N ILE A 129 -18.75 9.71 -7.59
CA ILE A 129 -18.90 9.61 -6.14
C ILE A 129 -19.91 10.63 -5.65
N GLN A 130 -19.84 11.91 -6.01
CA GLN A 130 -20.82 12.91 -5.57
C GLN A 130 -22.25 12.56 -5.99
N LYS A 131 -22.46 12.11 -7.24
CA LYS A 131 -23.79 11.67 -7.69
C LYS A 131 -24.29 10.45 -6.92
N SER A 132 -23.45 9.44 -6.71
CA SER A 132 -23.85 8.20 -6.03
C SER A 132 -23.97 8.37 -4.51
N VAL A 133 -23.09 9.15 -3.89
CA VAL A 133 -23.01 9.42 -2.46
C VAL A 133 -24.13 10.35 -2.03
N SER A 134 -24.52 11.37 -2.80
CA SER A 134 -25.60 12.29 -2.41
C SER A 134 -26.92 11.57 -2.04
N ASN A 135 -27.27 10.48 -2.74
CA ASN A 135 -28.44 9.65 -2.43
C ASN A 135 -28.20 8.65 -1.30
N TRP A 136 -26.95 8.22 -1.09
CA TRP A 136 -26.60 7.20 -0.12
C TRP A 136 -26.27 7.81 1.26
N GLN A 137 -25.85 9.09 1.33
CA GLN A 137 -25.28 9.77 2.52
C GLN A 137 -26.14 9.75 3.77
N ALA A 138 -27.47 9.80 3.59
CA ALA A 138 -28.41 9.66 4.70
C ALA A 138 -28.67 8.20 5.12
N PHE A 139 -28.39 7.23 4.25
CA PHE A 139 -28.84 5.85 4.39
C PHE A 139 -27.88 4.96 5.19
N TRP A 140 -26.57 5.14 5.05
CA TRP A 140 -25.58 4.29 5.75
C TRP A 140 -25.69 4.37 7.27
N PRO A 141 -25.78 5.57 7.88
CA PRO A 141 -25.93 5.69 9.32
C PRO A 141 -27.16 4.94 9.84
N ILE A 142 -28.30 5.04 9.14
CA ILE A 142 -29.53 4.33 9.47
C ILE A 142 -29.32 2.81 9.36
N LEU A 143 -28.67 2.35 8.29
CA LEU A 143 -28.40 0.93 8.07
C LEU A 143 -27.47 0.35 9.14
N PHE A 144 -26.45 1.10 9.59
CA PHE A 144 -25.58 0.71 10.70
C PHE A 144 -26.32 0.67 12.04
N VAL A 145 -27.23 1.63 12.29
CA VAL A 145 -28.07 1.61 13.50
C VAL A 145 -29.00 0.41 13.50
N ILE A 146 -29.69 0.13 12.38
CA ILE A 146 -30.59 -1.03 12.25
C ILE A 146 -29.79 -2.33 12.38
N ALA A 147 -28.65 -2.46 11.72
CA ALA A 147 -27.79 -3.63 11.82
C ALA A 147 -27.25 -3.82 13.25
N GLY A 148 -26.87 -2.73 13.92
CA GLY A 148 -26.43 -2.73 15.31
C GLY A 148 -27.54 -3.20 16.25
N LEU A 149 -28.75 -2.64 16.14
CA LEU A 149 -29.92 -3.07 16.90
C LEU A 149 -30.27 -4.54 16.61
N TYR A 150 -30.25 -4.94 15.34
CA TYR A 150 -30.50 -6.32 14.96
C TYR A 150 -29.51 -7.27 15.63
N LEU A 151 -28.21 -6.98 15.59
CA LEU A 151 -27.20 -7.81 16.26
C LEU A 151 -27.36 -7.80 17.79
N LEU A 152 -27.77 -6.68 18.40
CA LEU A 152 -27.95 -6.56 19.85
C LEU A 152 -29.14 -7.37 20.37
N PHE A 153 -30.24 -7.38 19.62
CA PHE A 153 -31.51 -7.98 20.03
C PHE A 153 -31.77 -9.37 19.45
N PHE A 154 -31.22 -9.70 18.28
CA PHE A 154 -31.44 -10.97 17.59
C PHE A 154 -30.22 -11.88 17.58
N ARG A 155 -29.05 -11.41 18.02
CA ARG A 155 -27.83 -12.23 18.17
C ARG A 155 -27.53 -12.62 19.62
N LYS A 156 -28.58 -12.77 20.45
CA LYS A 156 -28.48 -13.51 21.71
C LYS A 156 -29.08 -14.90 21.51
N LYS A 157 -28.16 -15.84 21.27
CA LYS A 157 -28.30 -17.28 20.98
C LYS A 157 -28.44 -17.63 19.51
#